data_AF-A0A1E5VZ68-F1
#
_entry.id   AF-A0A1E5VZ68-F1
#
_cell.length_a   1.000
_cell.length_b   1.000
_cell.length_c   1.000
_cell.angle_alpha   90.00
_cell.angle_beta   90.00
_cell.angle_gamma   90.00
#
_symmetry.space_group_name_H-M   'P 1'
#
loop_
_entity.id
_entity.type
_entity.pdbx_description
1 polymer ?
#
loop_
_entity_poly.entity_id
_entity_poly.type
_entity_poly.pdbx_seq_one_letter_code
_entity_poly.pdbx_strand_id
1 'polypeptide(L)'
;MRLATPPNSKITGDAKEAVDECLAKFITIVNRAAAAEYKRDKRTNVTGDDLLLAMGNLGFDDYVGPLIPAPLPRERGHATHPSQHDVTGAGAGPCGPDIAAGPAVGA
;
A
#
# COMPACT_ATOMS: atom_id res chain seq x y z
N MET A 1 -8.29 5.74 5.82
CA MET A 1 -9.01 6.56 6.82
C MET A 1 -8.88 6.09 8.27
N ARG A 2 -8.87 4.79 8.59
CA ARG A 2 -8.86 4.32 10.00
C ARG A 2 -7.70 4.82 10.86
N LEU A 3 -6.49 4.89 10.29
CA LEU A 3 -5.29 5.38 10.98
C LEU A 3 -5.33 6.90 11.27
N ALA A 4 -6.17 7.64 10.55
CA ALA A 4 -6.34 9.08 10.73
C ALA A 4 -7.49 9.42 11.72
N THR A 5 -8.11 8.41 12.32
CA THR A 5 -9.27 8.57 13.22
C THR A 5 -9.04 7.86 14.55
N PRO A 6 -9.64 8.33 15.66
CA PRO A 6 -9.58 7.65 16.95
C PRO A 6 -10.03 6.17 16.88
N PRO A 7 -9.57 5.31 17.82
CA PRO A 7 -9.74 3.85 17.77
C PRO A 7 -11.19 3.34 17.62
N ASN A 8 -12.17 4.13 18.08
CA ASN A 8 -13.58 3.74 18.11
C ASN A 8 -14.48 4.61 17.21
N SER A 9 -13.90 5.40 16.32
CA SER A 9 -14.67 6.25 15.41
C SER A 9 -15.39 5.40 14.36
N LYS A 10 -16.65 5.73 14.07
CA LYS A 10 -17.41 5.11 12.98
C LYS A 10 -17.20 5.91 11.70
N ILE A 11 -16.98 5.21 10.59
CA ILE A 11 -16.86 5.80 9.24
C ILE A 11 -17.95 5.17 8.39
N THR A 12 -18.85 5.99 7.85
CA THR A 12 -19.95 5.53 6.99
C THR A 12 -19.42 5.07 5.63
N GLY A 13 -20.24 4.31 4.88
CA GLY A 13 -19.89 3.90 3.52
C GLY A 13 -19.66 5.09 2.60
N ASP A 14 -20.63 6.01 2.57
CA ASP A 14 -20.60 7.22 1.74
C ASP A 14 -19.37 8.10 2.02
N ALA A 15 -18.94 8.20 3.27
CA ALA A 15 -17.73 8.95 3.62
C ALA A 15 -16.46 8.31 3.08
N LYS A 16 -16.41 6.98 2.96
CA LYS A 16 -15.26 6.29 2.34
C LYS A 16 -15.25 6.55 0.84
N GLU A 17 -16.39 6.38 0.18
CA GLU A 17 -16.51 6.57 -1.26
C GLU A 17 -16.18 8.01 -1.67
N ALA A 18 -16.67 9.00 -0.91
CA ALA A 18 -16.33 10.40 -1.14
C ALA A 18 -14.82 10.67 -1.04
N VAL A 19 -14.12 10.03 -0.10
CA VAL A 19 -12.66 10.17 0.05
C VAL A 19 -11.93 9.45 -1.08
N ASP A 20 -12.36 8.26 -1.47
CA ASP A 20 -11.74 7.49 -2.56
C ASP A 20 -11.87 8.25 -3.89
N GLU A 21 -13.04 8.82 -4.17
CA GLU A 21 -13.24 9.72 -5.30
C GLU A 21 -12.39 10.99 -5.23
N CYS A 22 -12.28 11.59 -4.05
CA CYS A 22 -11.45 12.77 -3.83
C CYS A 22 -9.98 12.43 -4.11
N LEU A 23 -9.49 11.28 -3.64
CA LEU A 23 -8.11 10.84 -3.84
C LEU A 23 -7.80 10.60 -5.33
N ALA A 24 -8.72 10.01 -6.08
CA ALA A 24 -8.55 9.84 -7.52
C ALA A 24 -8.43 11.20 -8.25
N LYS A 25 -9.26 12.17 -7.86
CA LYS A 25 -9.18 13.54 -8.38
C LYS A 25 -7.89 14.24 -7.95
N PHE A 26 -7.46 14.06 -6.70
CA PHE A 26 -6.21 14.60 -6.16
C PHE A 26 -5.00 14.14 -6.98
N ILE A 27 -4.86 12.82 -7.23
CA ILE A 27 -3.76 12.28 -8.05
C ILE A 27 -3.77 12.92 -9.44
N THR A 28 -4.95 13.08 -10.03
CA THR A 28 -5.10 13.71 -11.34
C THR A 28 -4.66 15.18 -11.33
N ILE A 29 -5.00 15.94 -10.28
CA ILE A 29 -4.63 17.34 -10.12
C ILE A 29 -3.12 17.49 -9.95
N VAL A 30 -2.51 16.72 -9.04
CA VAL A 30 -1.06 16.78 -8.78
C VAL A 30 -0.26 16.41 -10.03
N ASN A 31 -0.65 15.35 -10.74
CA ASN A 31 0.02 14.96 -11.97
C ASN A 31 -0.08 16.03 -13.06
N ARG A 32 -1.24 16.72 -13.17
CA ARG A 32 -1.41 17.83 -14.12
C ARG A 32 -0.56 19.04 -13.74
N ALA A 33 -0.44 19.35 -12.45
CA ALA A 33 0.40 20.44 -11.96
C ALA A 33 1.88 20.16 -12.22
N ALA A 34 2.38 18.97 -11.87
CA ALA A 34 3.75 18.56 -12.20
C ALA A 34 4.01 18.52 -13.72
N ALA A 35 2.98 18.18 -14.50
CA ALA A 35 3.07 18.23 -15.95
C ALA A 35 3.22 19.63 -16.53
N ALA A 36 2.76 20.68 -15.82
CA ALA A 36 2.98 22.05 -16.23
C ALA A 36 4.44 22.48 -16.02
N GLU A 37 5.08 22.01 -14.95
CA GLU A 37 6.46 22.36 -14.60
C GLU A 37 7.47 21.80 -15.61
N TYR A 38 7.36 20.51 -15.99
CA TYR A 38 8.32 19.94 -16.96
C TYR A 38 8.21 20.60 -18.35
N LYS A 39 7.01 21.05 -18.74
CA LYS A 39 6.78 21.71 -20.04
C LYS A 39 7.45 23.08 -20.09
N ARG A 40 7.48 23.79 -18.97
CA ARG A 40 8.22 25.06 -18.84
C ARG A 40 9.71 24.85 -19.10
N ASP A 41 10.23 23.70 -18.65
CA ASP A 41 11.65 23.36 -18.74
C ASP A 41 12.03 22.57 -20.00
N LYS A 42 11.12 22.45 -20.99
CA LYS A 42 11.30 21.72 -22.27
C LYS A 42 11.66 20.23 -22.12
N ARG A 43 11.36 19.63 -20.96
CA ARG A 43 11.50 18.18 -20.74
C ARG A 43 10.26 17.47 -21.31
N THR A 44 10.32 16.16 -21.49
CA THR A 44 9.15 15.35 -21.92
C THR A 44 8.61 14.45 -20.82
N ASN A 45 9.32 14.35 -19.70
CA ASN A 45 9.07 13.40 -18.64
C ASN A 45 8.88 14.14 -17.32
N VAL A 46 7.91 13.71 -16.53
CA VAL A 46 7.72 14.16 -15.14
C VAL A 46 8.78 13.48 -14.27
N THR A 47 9.49 14.27 -13.47
CA THR A 47 10.50 13.81 -12.49
C THR A 47 10.01 13.99 -11.05
N GLY A 48 10.74 13.45 -10.08
CA GLY A 48 10.44 13.63 -8.65
C GLY A 48 10.45 15.10 -8.22
N ASP A 49 11.38 15.90 -8.76
CA ASP A 49 11.48 17.32 -8.45
C ASP A 49 10.26 18.12 -8.97
N ASP A 50 9.72 17.73 -10.12
CA ASP A 50 8.51 18.36 -10.67
C ASP A 50 7.29 18.10 -9.77
N LEU A 51 7.22 16.91 -9.16
CA LEU A 51 6.19 16.58 -8.19
C LEU A 51 6.37 17.36 -6.89
N LEU A 52 7.59 17.45 -6.36
CA LEU A 52 7.87 18.22 -5.14
C LEU A 52 7.54 19.71 -5.33
N LEU A 53 7.90 20.29 -6.48
CA LEU A 53 7.55 21.67 -6.82
C LEU A 53 6.03 21.85 -6.96
N ALA A 54 5.34 20.93 -7.63
CA ALA A 54 3.89 20.99 -7.76
C ALA A 54 3.18 20.90 -6.41
N MET A 55 3.66 20.05 -5.49
CA MET A 55 3.10 19.93 -4.14
C MET A 55 3.24 21.23 -3.35
N GLY A 56 4.39 21.91 -3.42
CA GLY A 56 4.57 23.24 -2.82
C GLY A 56 3.68 24.31 -3.46
N ASN A 57 3.59 24.34 -4.79
CA ASN A 57 2.75 25.32 -5.51
C ASN A 57 1.25 25.16 -5.23
N LEU A 58 0.80 23.95 -4.91
CA LEU A 58 -0.58 23.66 -4.51
C LEU A 58 -0.85 23.93 -3.01
N GLY A 59 0.17 24.30 -2.23
CA GLY A 59 0.06 24.56 -0.79
C GLY A 59 0.10 23.30 0.07
N PHE A 60 0.64 22.19 -0.43
CA PHE A 60 0.85 20.93 0.30
C PHE A 60 2.29 20.83 0.83
N ASP A 61 2.84 21.91 1.36
CA ASP A 61 4.24 22.00 1.81
C ASP A 61 4.60 20.96 2.88
N ASP A 62 3.65 20.62 3.76
CA ASP A 62 3.80 19.59 4.80
C ASP A 62 4.09 18.19 4.22
N TYR A 63 3.79 17.96 2.94
CA TYR A 63 4.07 16.70 2.25
C TYR A 63 5.42 16.70 1.53
N VAL A 64 6.06 17.84 1.31
CA VAL A 64 7.34 17.92 0.58
C VAL A 64 8.45 17.22 1.36
N GLY A 65 8.60 17.52 2.65
CA GLY A 65 9.62 16.92 3.51
C GLY A 65 9.55 15.39 3.57
N PRO A 66 8.38 14.79 3.87
CA PRO A 66 8.20 13.34 3.85
C PRO A 66 8.39 12.66 2.49
N LEU A 67 8.16 13.39 1.38
CA LEU A 67 8.31 12.85 0.02
C LEU A 67 9.76 12.92 -0.49
N ILE A 68 10.60 13.77 0.10
CA ILE A 68 12.03 13.77 -0.19
C ILE A 68 12.61 12.44 0.29
N PRO A 69 13.34 11.69 -0.57
CA PRO A 69 13.94 10.43 -0.17
C PRO A 69 14.84 10.62 1.05
N ALA A 70 14.42 10.09 2.19
CA ALA A 70 15.26 10.02 3.36
C ALA A 70 16.47 9.11 3.05
N PRO A 71 17.68 9.40 3.58
CA PRO A 71 18.76 8.44 3.58
C PRO A 71 18.31 7.20 4.36
N LEU A 72 17.95 6.14 3.65
CA LEU A 72 17.49 4.89 4.25
C LEU A 72 18.61 4.32 5.14
N PRO A 73 18.36 4.03 6.43
CA PRO A 73 19.22 3.12 7.17
C PRO A 73 19.18 1.77 6.43
N ARG A 74 20.35 1.19 6.15
CA ARG A 74 20.43 -0.18 5.59
C ARG A 74 19.64 -1.12 6.51
N GLU A 75 18.51 -1.65 6.04
CA GLU A 75 17.67 -2.53 6.83
C GLU A 75 18.43 -3.80 7.21
N ARG A 76 18.56 -4.06 8.52
CA ARG A 76 18.75 -5.42 9.02
C ARG A 76 17.36 -6.05 9.08
N GLY A 77 17.06 -6.92 8.10
CA GLY A 77 16.04 -7.97 8.16
C GLY A 77 14.62 -7.57 8.56
N HIS A 78 13.71 -7.61 7.58
CA HIS A 78 12.26 -7.65 7.80
C HIS A 78 11.88 -8.64 8.91
N ALA A 79 11.29 -8.15 10.00
CA ALA A 79 10.49 -8.95 10.91
C ALA A 79 9.08 -9.13 10.30
N THR A 80 8.74 -10.36 9.96
CA THR A 80 7.46 -10.79 9.42
C THR A 80 6.32 -10.39 10.38
N HIS A 81 5.37 -9.60 9.89
CA HIS A 81 4.13 -9.31 10.61
C HIS A 81 3.28 -10.60 10.69
N PRO A 82 2.80 -11.04 11.87
CA PRO A 82 1.90 -12.19 11.93
C PRO A 82 0.50 -11.78 11.44
N SER A 83 0.00 -12.55 10.47
CA SER A 83 -1.35 -12.45 9.92
C SER A 83 -2.36 -12.93 10.97
N GLN A 84 -3.21 -12.02 11.46
CA GLN A 84 -4.34 -12.37 12.32
C GLN A 84 -5.51 -12.82 11.44
N HIS A 85 -5.60 -14.12 11.17
CA HIS A 85 -6.84 -14.78 10.81
C HIS A 85 -7.35 -15.53 12.06
N ASP A 86 -8.31 -14.92 12.76
CA ASP A 86 -9.08 -15.60 13.79
C ASP A 86 -10.36 -16.17 13.16
N VAL A 87 -10.38 -17.49 12.96
CA VAL A 87 -11.63 -18.28 12.93
C VAL A 87 -11.37 -19.55 13.74
N THR A 88 -12.20 -19.69 14.75
CA THR A 88 -12.22 -20.70 15.81
C THR A 88 -12.62 -22.10 15.31
N GLY A 89 -11.79 -23.10 15.62
CA GLY A 89 -12.16 -24.39 16.25
C GLY A 89 -13.05 -25.41 15.52
N ALA A 90 -12.45 -26.54 15.12
CA ALA A 90 -13.03 -27.89 15.31
C ALA A 90 -11.92 -28.95 15.11
N GLY A 91 -11.66 -29.76 16.13
CA GLY A 91 -10.58 -30.77 16.13
C GLY A 91 -10.97 -32.10 15.48
N ALA A 92 -9.95 -32.86 15.08
CA ALA A 92 -9.94 -34.33 15.09
C ALA A 92 -8.50 -34.85 14.80
N GLY A 93 -7.89 -35.46 15.82
CA GLY A 93 -7.05 -36.68 15.78
C GLY A 93 -5.81 -36.80 14.87
N PRO A 94 -4.65 -37.27 15.38
CA PRO A 94 -3.47 -37.57 14.56
C PRO A 94 -3.53 -39.01 14.02
N CYS A 95 -3.28 -39.21 12.73
CA CYS A 95 -2.87 -40.51 12.19
C CYS A 95 -1.41 -40.40 11.75
N GLY A 96 -0.53 -41.03 12.52
CA GLY A 96 0.84 -41.30 12.14
C GLY A 96 0.95 -42.38 11.05
N PRO A 97 2.17 -42.61 10.54
CA PRO A 97 2.44 -43.33 9.30
C PRO A 97 2.62 -44.83 9.55
N ASP A 98 2.43 -45.68 8.54
CA ASP A 98 3.45 -46.64 8.08
C ASP A 98 2.94 -47.71 7.08
N ILE A 99 3.78 -47.94 6.05
CA ILE A 99 4.19 -49.24 5.48
C ILE A 99 3.31 -49.96 4.42
N ALA A 100 4.07 -50.41 3.39
CA ALA A 100 3.86 -51.52 2.46
C ALA A 100 3.01 -51.30 1.21
N ALA A 101 3.65 -50.74 0.18
CA ALA A 101 3.31 -51.03 -1.21
C ALA A 101 4.08 -52.27 -1.69
N GLY A 102 3.35 -53.31 -2.09
CA GLY A 102 3.81 -54.43 -2.89
C GLY A 102 2.77 -55.56 -2.93
N PRO A 103 2.76 -56.47 -3.93
CA PRO A 103 3.19 -56.32 -5.32
C PRO A 103 2.10 -56.76 -6.35
N ALA A 104 2.39 -56.37 -7.60
CA ALA A 104 2.08 -56.91 -8.95
C ALA A 104 1.02 -58.01 -9.23
N VAL A 105 0.59 -58.00 -10.51
CA VAL A 105 -0.11 -59.03 -11.32
C VAL A 105 -1.65 -59.00 -11.17
N GLY A 106 -2.48 -58.94 -12.20
CA GLY A 106 -2.34 -59.06 -13.66
C GLY A 106 -3.68 -59.60 -14.20
N ALA A 107 -4.17 -59.02 -15.31
CA ALA A 107 -5.09 -59.62 -16.30
C ALA A 107 -5.32 -58.59 -17.41
#